data_AF-A0A0H1R5Z5-F1
#
_entry.id   AF-A0A0H1R5Z5-F1
#
_cell.length_a   1.000
_cell.length_b   1.000
_cell.length_c   1.000
_cell.angle_alpha   90.00
_cell.angle_beta   90.00
_cell.angle_gamma   90.00
#
_symmetry.space_group_name_H-M   'P 1'
#
loop_
_entity.id
_entity.type
_entity.pdbx_description
1 polymer ?
#
loop_
_entity_poly.entity_id
_entity_poly.type
_entity_poly.pdbx_seq_one_letter_code
_entity_poly.pdbx_strand_id
1 'polypeptide(L)'
;MQPSDPFPLERCSSRLRSAILAEFQGRHPTLQEVASIPPRRWLTAPGVGQTLLTELEAIIRDHQGWTKSDVPATSTDAALVERIEQLQRDLERLRRELRSVIDSIRRKQSEPDISDQDSLQGGEG
;
A
#
# COMPACT_ATOMS: atom_id res chain seq x y z
N MET A 1 0.96 -0.11 13.15
CA MET A 1 2.29 -0.03 13.78
C MET A 1 2.25 1.04 14.85
N GLN A 2 2.75 0.74 16.04
CA GLN A 2 2.91 1.68 17.14
C GLN A 2 4.11 2.61 16.86
N PRO A 3 4.13 3.83 17.41
CA PRO A 3 5.29 4.74 17.29
C PRO A 3 6.60 4.12 17.83
N SER A 4 6.49 3.16 18.73
CA SER A 4 7.60 2.37 19.29
C SER A 4 8.08 1.22 18.39
N ASP A 5 7.38 0.96 17.28
CA ASP A 5 7.79 -0.10 16.36
C ASP A 5 9.08 0.29 15.61
N PRO A 6 9.94 -0.69 15.28
CA PRO A 6 11.15 -0.44 14.51
C PRO A 6 10.82 0.16 13.14
N PHE A 7 11.62 1.14 12.73
CA PHE A 7 11.46 1.79 11.43
C PHE A 7 11.80 0.80 10.29
N PRO A 8 10.97 0.70 9.24
CA PRO A 8 11.11 -0.30 8.19
C PRO A 8 12.20 0.08 7.18
N LEU A 9 13.45 -0.25 7.51
CA LEU A 9 14.61 0.00 6.65
C LEU A 9 14.59 -0.82 5.35
N GLU A 10 13.77 -1.86 5.26
CA GLU A 10 13.59 -2.71 4.07
C GLU A 10 12.87 -1.97 2.94
N ARG A 11 12.05 -0.96 3.30
CA ARG A 11 11.33 -0.12 2.33
C ARG A 11 12.15 1.06 1.83
N CYS A 12 13.31 1.30 2.45
CA CYS A 12 14.20 2.41 2.11
C CYS A 12 15.14 2.03 0.97
N SER A 13 15.45 2.99 0.10
CA SER A 13 16.58 2.89 -0.80
C SER A 13 17.88 2.67 -0.03
N SER A 14 18.88 2.02 -0.64
CA SER A 14 20.16 1.71 0.02
C SER A 14 20.83 2.97 0.59
N ARG A 15 20.71 4.10 -0.11
CA ARG A 15 21.22 5.40 0.34
C ARG A 15 20.48 5.91 1.57
N LEU A 16 19.15 5.87 1.56
CA LEU A 16 18.34 6.30 2.71
C LEU A 16 18.61 5.42 3.93
N ARG A 17 18.70 4.11 3.74
CA ARG A 17 19.06 3.15 4.79
C ARG A 17 20.41 3.47 5.41
N SER A 18 21.45 3.70 4.59
CA SER A 18 22.77 4.07 5.08
C SER A 18 22.77 5.41 5.82
N ALA A 19 22.02 6.40 5.34
CA ALA A 19 21.92 7.71 6.01
C ALA A 19 21.22 7.61 7.37
N ILE A 20 20.13 6.86 7.46
CA ILE A 20 19.42 6.61 8.72
C ILE A 20 20.34 5.87 9.69
N LEU A 21 20.97 4.78 9.25
CA LEU A 21 21.89 4.04 10.11
C LEU A 21 23.08 4.91 10.54
N ALA A 22 23.61 5.79 9.69
CA ALA A 22 24.67 6.72 10.07
C ALA A 22 24.23 7.72 11.15
N GLU A 23 23.04 8.32 11.02
CA GLU A 23 22.49 9.24 12.02
C GLU A 23 22.26 8.54 13.37
N PHE A 24 21.87 7.26 13.34
CA PHE A 24 21.60 6.45 14.53
C PHE A 24 22.77 5.54 14.93
N GLN A 25 24.00 5.81 14.48
CA GLN A 25 25.22 5.09 14.87
C GLN A 25 25.16 3.56 14.66
N GLY A 26 24.48 3.12 13.60
CA GLY A 26 24.27 1.71 13.26
C GLY A 26 23.12 1.04 14.00
N ARG A 27 22.44 1.73 14.93
CA ARG A 27 21.24 1.22 15.58
C ARG A 27 20.03 1.30 14.63
N HIS A 28 19.11 0.35 14.77
CA HIS A 28 17.78 0.43 14.17
C HIS A 28 16.90 1.40 14.96
N PRO A 29 16.52 2.56 14.40
CA PRO A 29 15.63 3.49 15.10
C PRO A 29 14.18 3.02 15.04
N THR A 30 13.36 3.58 15.92
CA THR A 30 11.90 3.45 15.88
C THR A 30 11.28 4.49 14.93
N LEU A 31 10.03 4.26 14.54
CA LEU A 31 9.32 5.18 13.67
C LEU A 31 9.15 6.57 14.30
N GLN A 32 8.92 6.63 15.62
CA GLN A 32 8.85 7.91 16.34
C GLN A 32 10.18 8.64 16.36
N GLU A 33 11.30 7.94 16.58
CA GLU A 33 12.62 8.57 16.60
C GLU A 33 12.95 9.20 15.25
N VAL A 34 12.69 8.49 14.14
CA VAL A 34 12.90 9.02 12.79
C VAL A 34 11.97 10.21 12.49
N ALA A 35 10.69 10.11 12.85
CA ALA A 35 9.70 11.18 12.63
C ALA A 35 9.91 12.41 13.52
N SER A 36 10.61 12.27 14.65
CA SER A 36 10.92 13.38 15.56
C SER A 36 12.02 14.30 15.04
N ILE A 37 12.82 13.84 14.09
CA ILE A 37 13.91 14.61 13.49
C ILE A 37 13.32 15.56 12.42
N PRO A 38 13.52 16.89 12.55
CA PRO A 38 13.01 17.83 11.56
C PRO A 38 13.63 17.60 10.17
N PRO A 39 12.87 17.81 9.07
CA PRO A 39 13.37 17.66 7.70
C PRO A 39 14.68 18.40 7.42
N ARG A 40 14.84 19.59 8.01
CA ARG A 40 16.07 20.40 7.88
C ARG A 40 17.31 19.70 8.43
N ARG A 41 17.15 18.91 9.50
CA ARG A 41 18.25 18.16 10.11
C ARG A 41 18.62 16.94 9.26
N TRP A 42 17.63 16.31 8.62
CA TRP A 42 17.91 15.29 7.61
C TRP A 42 18.73 15.84 6.44
N LEU A 43 18.42 17.04 5.95
CA LEU A 43 19.19 17.68 4.86
C LEU A 43 20.64 18.04 5.24
N THR A 44 20.96 18.11 6.53
CA THR A 44 22.35 18.30 6.98
C THR A 44 23.14 17.00 7.05
N ALA A 45 22.47 15.84 6.97
CA ALA A 45 23.15 14.55 7.01
C ALA A 45 23.89 14.28 5.69
N PRO A 46 25.13 13.76 5.75
CA PRO A 46 25.92 13.51 4.56
C PRO A 46 25.23 12.48 3.65
N GLY A 47 25.01 12.87 2.39
CA GLY A 47 24.36 12.03 1.39
C GLY A 47 22.83 12.11 1.38
N VAL A 48 22.20 12.93 2.24
CA VAL A 48 20.75 13.17 2.22
C VAL A 48 20.42 14.45 1.46
N GLY A 49 19.85 14.28 0.27
CA GLY A 49 19.29 15.37 -0.53
C GLY A 49 17.77 15.45 -0.42
N GLN A 50 17.19 16.45 -1.07
CA GLN A 50 15.74 16.67 -1.10
C GLN A 50 14.96 15.43 -1.58
N THR A 51 15.49 14.68 -2.55
CA THR A 51 14.88 13.43 -3.05
C THR A 51 14.75 12.36 -1.97
N LEU A 52 15.80 12.18 -1.15
CA LEU A 52 15.83 11.21 -0.06
C LEU A 52 14.93 11.65 1.09
N LEU A 53 14.84 12.95 1.33
CA LEU A 53 13.90 13.51 2.29
C LEU A 53 12.44 13.25 1.84
N THR A 54 12.11 13.47 0.58
CA THR A 54 10.77 13.17 0.05
C THR A 54 10.43 11.68 0.17
N GLU A 55 11.39 10.80 -0.08
CA GLU A 55 11.25 9.34 0.11
C GLU A 55 10.97 9.02 1.59
N LEU A 56 11.76 9.58 2.51
CA LEU A 56 11.59 9.41 3.95
C LEU A 56 10.21 9.88 4.42
N GLU A 57 9.80 11.07 3.97
CA GLU A 57 8.48 11.63 4.27
C GLU A 57 7.36 10.79 3.68
N ALA A 58 7.54 10.20 2.49
CA ALA A 58 6.58 9.28 1.91
C ALA A 58 6.42 8.01 2.75
N ILE A 59 7.52 7.41 3.21
CA ILE A 59 7.48 6.24 4.09
C ILE A 59 6.77 6.62 5.41
N ILE A 60 7.19 7.70 6.07
CA ILE A 60 6.56 8.17 7.31
C ILE A 60 5.07 8.46 7.08
N ARG A 61 4.69 9.12 5.98
CA ARG A 61 3.31 9.46 5.66
C ARG A 61 2.46 8.25 5.30
N ASP A 62 2.97 7.27 4.56
CA ASP A 62 2.25 6.03 4.27
C ASP A 62 1.94 5.28 5.57
N HIS A 63 2.88 5.30 6.51
CA HIS A 63 2.72 4.69 7.83
C HIS A 63 1.83 5.52 8.78
N GLN A 64 1.87 6.85 8.67
CA GLN A 64 0.98 7.75 9.40
C GLN A 64 -0.43 7.81 8.77
N GLY A 65 -0.59 7.58 7.48
CA GLY A 65 -1.87 7.49 6.79
C GLY A 65 -2.63 6.24 7.18
N TRP A 66 -1.90 5.18 7.53
CA TRP A 66 -2.46 4.01 8.21
C TRP A 66 -3.01 4.36 9.61
N THR A 67 -2.33 5.21 10.37
CA THR A 67 -2.78 5.64 11.72
C THR A 67 -3.72 6.85 11.72
N LYS A 68 -3.75 7.63 10.64
CA LYS A 68 -4.66 8.75 10.36
C LYS A 68 -5.83 8.34 9.44
N SER A 69 -6.16 7.06 9.39
CA SER A 69 -7.52 6.67 9.00
C SER A 69 -8.42 6.83 10.23
N ASP A 70 -8.94 8.05 10.44
CA ASP A 70 -10.04 8.39 11.36
C ASP A 70 -10.03 7.70 12.74
N VAL A 71 -8.98 7.90 13.52
CA VAL A 71 -9.07 7.65 14.97
C VAL A 71 -8.81 8.99 15.67
N PRO A 72 -9.85 9.77 16.01
CA PRO A 72 -9.67 10.86 16.96
C PRO A 72 -9.10 10.27 18.25
N ALA A 73 -8.11 10.95 18.83
CA ALA A 73 -7.33 10.51 20.00
C ALA A 73 -8.14 10.30 21.30
N THR A 74 -9.47 10.25 21.20
CA THR A 74 -10.46 10.04 22.27
C THR A 74 -11.44 8.91 21.93
N SER A 75 -11.07 8.00 21.03
CA SER A 75 -11.96 6.91 20.60
C SER A 75 -12.20 5.97 21.78
N THR A 76 -13.42 5.99 22.30
CA THR A 76 -13.89 5.02 23.30
C THR A 76 -13.87 3.62 22.69
N ASP A 77 -13.71 2.58 23.52
CA ASP A 77 -13.70 1.17 23.07
C ASP A 77 -14.88 0.84 22.14
N ALA A 78 -16.04 1.45 22.36
CA ALA A 78 -17.21 1.30 21.48
C ALA A 78 -16.95 1.78 20.04
N ALA A 79 -16.27 2.93 19.86
CA ALA A 79 -15.95 3.46 18.53
C ALA A 79 -14.92 2.58 17.79
N LEU A 80 -14.01 1.93 18.53
CA LEU A 80 -13.08 0.97 17.96
C LEU A 80 -13.81 -0.28 17.45
N VAL A 81 -14.78 -0.79 18.21
CA VAL A 81 -15.61 -1.94 17.79
C VAL A 81 -16.42 -1.60 16.55
N GLU A 82 -17.10 -0.45 16.52
CA GLU A 82 -17.85 0.00 15.34
C GLU A 82 -16.96 0.13 14.10
N ARG A 83 -15.72 0.62 14.28
CA ARG A 83 -14.74 0.73 13.19
C ARG A 83 -14.30 -0.64 12.67
N ILE A 84 -14.08 -1.61 13.56
CA ILE A 84 -13.72 -2.97 13.18
C ILE A 84 -14.87 -3.62 12.40
N GLU A 85 -16.10 -3.49 12.86
CA GLU A 85 -17.27 -4.02 12.15
C GLU A 85 -17.43 -3.37 10.77
N GLN A 86 -17.20 -2.06 10.67
CA GLN A 86 -17.24 -1.37 9.39
C GLN A 86 -16.19 -1.90 8.42
N LEU A 87 -14.94 -2.06 8.88
CA LEU A 87 -13.86 -2.61 8.05
C LEU A 87 -14.14 -4.05 7.61
N GLN A 88 -14.74 -4.87 8.48
CA GLN A 88 -15.15 -6.23 8.14
C GLN A 88 -16.21 -6.23 7.02
N ARG A 89 -17.23 -5.38 7.11
CA ARG A 89 -18.25 -5.22 6.06
C ARG A 89 -17.65 -4.81 4.72
N ASP A 90 -16.71 -3.87 4.75
CA ASP A 90 -16.05 -3.37 3.54
C ASP A 90 -15.18 -4.45 2.87
N LEU A 91 -14.45 -5.25 3.65
CA LEU A 91 -13.69 -6.38 3.12
C LEU A 91 -14.58 -7.44 2.49
N GLU A 92 -15.71 -7.77 3.12
CA GLU A 92 -16.66 -8.72 2.55
C GLU A 92 -17.28 -8.21 1.25
N ARG A 93 -17.59 -6.92 1.19
CA ARG A 93 -18.10 -6.28 -0.02
C ARG A 93 -17.08 -6.37 -1.15
N LEU A 94 -15.82 -6.02 -0.88
CA LEU A 94 -14.75 -6.11 -1.87
C LEU A 94 -14.56 -7.55 -2.36
N ARG A 95 -14.63 -8.55 -1.47
CA ARG A 95 -14.57 -9.98 -1.85
C ARG A 95 -15.74 -10.43 -2.71
N ARG A 96 -16.94 -9.86 -2.53
CA ARG A 96 -18.10 -10.15 -3.39
C ARG A 96 -17.92 -9.51 -4.77
N GLU A 97 -17.48 -8.25 -4.82
CA GLU A 97 -17.23 -7.53 -6.06
C GLU A 97 -16.15 -8.22 -6.90
N LEU A 98 -15.02 -8.59 -6.29
CA LEU A 98 -13.95 -9.34 -6.98
C LEU A 98 -14.43 -10.67 -7.55
N ARG A 99 -15.24 -11.43 -6.80
CA ARG A 99 -15.83 -12.68 -7.29
C ARG A 99 -16.76 -12.44 -8.49
N SER A 100 -17.62 -11.43 -8.41
CA SER A 100 -18.50 -11.05 -9.52
C SER A 100 -17.71 -10.66 -10.77
N VAL A 101 -16.61 -9.91 -10.61
CA VAL A 101 -15.73 -9.54 -11.73
C VAL A 101 -15.11 -10.79 -12.35
N ILE A 102 -14.54 -11.69 -11.54
CA ILE A 102 -13.94 -12.95 -12.01
C ILE A 102 -14.97 -13.80 -12.76
N ASP A 103 -16.17 -13.96 -12.20
CA ASP A 103 -17.26 -14.72 -12.82
C ASP A 103 -17.71 -14.08 -14.14
N SER A 104 -17.75 -12.74 -14.21
CA SER A 104 -18.08 -12.04 -15.45
C SER A 104 -17.03 -12.23 -16.54
N ILE A 105 -15.74 -12.25 -16.18
CA ILE A 105 -14.62 -12.48 -17.10
C ILE A 105 -14.70 -13.91 -17.63
N ARG A 106 -14.95 -14.89 -16.75
CA ARG A 106 -15.09 -16.30 -17.14
C ARG A 106 -16.28 -16.52 -18.07
N ARG A 107 -17.43 -15.89 -17.81
CA ARG A 107 -18.60 -15.96 -18.71
C ARG A 107 -18.33 -15.35 -20.08
N LYS A 108 -17.65 -14.19 -20.15
CA LYS A 108 -17.25 -13.57 -21.42
C LYS A 108 -16.28 -14.43 -22.25
N GLN A 109 -15.46 -15.26 -21.59
CA GLN A 109 -14.59 -16.22 -22.27
C GLN A 109 -15.31 -17.52 -22.71
N SER A 110 -16.54 -17.73 -22.24
CA SER A 110 -17.35 -18.93 -22.52
C SER A 110 -18.38 -18.69 -23.63
N GLU A 111 -18.30 -17.56 -24.34
CA GLU A 111 -19.15 -17.26 -25.50
C GLU A 111 -18.39 -17.71 -26.75
N PRO A 112 -18.59 -18.96 -27.24
CA PRO A 112 -17.98 -19.39 -28.49
C PRO A 112 -18.59 -18.57 -29.63
N ASP A 113 -17.72 -17.99 -30.43
CA ASP A 113 -18.02 -17.45 -31.75
C ASP A 113 -18.52 -18.60 -32.64
N ILE A 114 -19.82 -18.90 -32.53
CA ILE A 114 -20.54 -19.72 -33.50
C ILE A 114 -20.96 -18.75 -34.61
N SER A 115 -20.00 -18.38 -35.45
CA SER A 115 -20.29 -17.96 -36.81
C SER A 115 -20.18 -19.18 -37.71
N ASP A 116 -21.31 -19.88 -37.87
CA ASP A 116 -21.59 -20.65 -39.07
C ASP A 116 -21.45 -19.73 -40.30
N GLN A 117 -20.60 -20.12 -41.24
CA GLN A 117 -20.85 -19.88 -42.65
C GLN A 117 -20.78 -21.21 -43.41
N ASP A 118 -21.93 -21.87 -43.38
CA ASP A 118 -22.45 -22.67 -44.47
C ASP A 118 -22.56 -21.80 -45.74
N SER A 119 -21.88 -22.18 -46.82
CA SER A 119 -22.46 -22.21 -48.17
C SER A 119 -21.44 -22.55 -49.27
N LEU A 120 -21.59 -23.77 -49.78
CA LEU A 120 -21.75 -24.11 -51.20
C LEU A 120 -20.65 -23.80 -52.24
N GLN A 121 -20.04 -24.90 -52.69
CA GLN A 121 -20.17 -25.43 -54.06
C GLN A 121 -19.20 -24.97 -55.16
N GLY A 122 -18.61 -25.99 -55.80
CA GLY A 122 -17.86 -25.95 -57.06
C GLY A 122 -16.67 -26.92 -56.94
N GLY A 123 -16.65 -28.10 -57.54
CA GLY A 123 -17.18 -28.49 -58.84
C GLY A 123 -16.01 -29.05 -59.64
N GLU A 124 -16.08 -30.36 -59.87
CA GLU A 124 -15.37 -31.24 -60.80
C GLU A 124 -14.46 -30.62 -61.89
N GLY A 125 -13.38 -31.35 -62.22
CA GLY A 125 -12.72 -31.26 -63.53
C GLY A 125 -11.21 -31.43 -63.51
#